data_AF-X1I2E1-F1
#
_entry.id   AF-X1I2E1-F1
#
_cell.length_a   1.000
_cell.length_b   1.000
_cell.length_c   1.000
_cell.angle_alpha   90.00
_cell.angle_beta   90.00
_cell.angle_gamma   90.00
#
_symmetry.space_group_name_H-M   'P 1'
#
loop_
_entity.id
_entity.type
_entity.pdbx_description
1 polymer ?
#
loop_
_entity_poly.entity_id
_entity_poly.type
_entity_poly.pdbx_seq_one_letter_code
_entity_poly.pdbx_strand_id
1 'polypeptide(L)'
;VIIPNLDIRSVGAGGGSIAWIDAAGALHVGPQSAGAVPGPTCYAQGGTEPTVTDALLCTGYIDPGYFLGGEMPLDTSLAQSGIKSKVCEPLKMDFESGASGILKVTLSNMSASIRELSVKEGDDPRDFSLLCYGGGGPLFGAALIDELEMPSAIIPVAPANFSAWGMLKVNLRYDLAQTLLTRRLGESDLNELNNRFGELIKEGMNILKEEGIPAEKRASFKSLDLRYPGQEHTVNVPLDFAIDGNSRDKIYEEFSKIYERTFGYTL
;
A
#
# COMPACT_ATOMS: atom_id res chain seq x y z
N VAL A 1 -6.72 -15.54 15.58
CA VAL A 1 -5.35 -15.51 15.05
C VAL A 1 -5.18 -14.15 14.41
N ILE A 2 -4.40 -13.25 15.01
CA ILE A 2 -4.00 -12.00 14.36
C ILE A 2 -2.86 -12.40 13.44
N ILE A 3 -3.10 -12.44 12.14
CA ILE A 3 -2.02 -12.59 11.16
C ILE A 3 -1.47 -11.19 10.95
N PRO A 4 -0.22 -10.89 11.34
CA PRO A 4 0.37 -9.58 11.08
C PRO A 4 0.34 -9.36 9.56
N ASN A 5 -0.42 -8.37 9.13
CA ASN A 5 -0.48 -7.93 7.75
C ASN A 5 0.23 -6.59 7.64
N LEU A 6 0.80 -6.34 6.46
CA LEU A 6 1.19 -4.99 6.11
C LEU A 6 -0.08 -4.14 6.03
N ASP A 7 -0.11 -2.98 6.69
CA ASP A 7 -1.23 -2.05 6.54
C ASP A 7 -1.16 -1.43 5.13
N ILE A 8 -1.90 -2.04 4.21
CA ILE A 8 -2.06 -1.55 2.85
C ILE A 8 -3.45 -0.94 2.76
N ARG A 9 -3.47 0.37 2.53
CA ARG A 9 -4.70 1.11 2.27
C ARG A 9 -4.84 1.34 0.77
N SER A 10 -5.98 0.96 0.22
CA SER A 10 -6.27 1.14 -1.21
C SER A 10 -7.08 2.40 -1.43
N VAL A 11 -6.64 3.20 -2.40
CA VAL A 11 -7.34 4.41 -2.85
C VAL A 11 -8.01 4.10 -4.19
N GLY A 12 -9.30 4.38 -4.31
CA GLY A 12 -10.11 4.10 -5.50
C GLY A 12 -9.87 5.05 -6.69
N ALA A 13 -8.62 5.34 -7.02
CA ALA A 13 -8.25 6.24 -8.11
C ALA A 13 -7.20 5.56 -9.01
N GLY A 14 -7.64 5.06 -10.16
CA GLY A 14 -6.77 4.39 -11.13
C GLY A 14 -7.22 4.65 -12.57
N GLY A 15 -6.50 4.09 -13.55
CA GLY A 15 -6.78 4.31 -14.97
C GLY A 15 -8.22 3.99 -15.38
N GLY A 16 -8.81 2.94 -14.80
CA GLY A 16 -10.19 2.56 -15.08
C GLY A 16 -11.24 3.32 -14.27
N SER A 17 -10.88 4.27 -13.39
CA SER A 17 -11.88 5.02 -12.61
C SER A 17 -12.76 5.85 -13.56
N ILE A 18 -14.08 5.73 -13.37
CA ILE A 18 -15.08 6.35 -14.26
C ILE A 18 -15.30 7.80 -13.87
N ALA A 19 -15.30 8.69 -14.86
CA ALA A 19 -15.71 10.08 -14.70
C ALA A 19 -17.23 10.21 -14.88
N TRP A 20 -17.91 10.85 -13.93
CA TRP A 20 -19.36 11.02 -13.94
C TRP A 20 -19.77 12.34 -13.31
N ILE A 21 -20.96 12.83 -13.67
CA ILE A 21 -21.53 14.08 -13.15
C ILE A 21 -22.66 13.74 -12.18
N ASP A 22 -22.62 14.32 -10.98
CA ASP A 22 -23.68 14.14 -10.00
C ASP A 22 -24.92 15.01 -10.28
N ALA A 23 -25.98 14.82 -9.47
CA ALA A 23 -27.21 15.60 -9.60
C ALA A 23 -27.03 17.09 -9.32
N ALA A 24 -25.94 17.50 -8.65
CA ALA A 24 -25.59 18.89 -8.38
C ALA A 24 -24.74 19.52 -9.49
N GLY A 25 -24.34 18.74 -10.50
CA GLY A 25 -23.50 19.21 -11.61
C GLY A 25 -22.01 19.22 -11.29
N ALA A 26 -21.56 18.47 -10.27
CA ALA A 26 -20.14 18.32 -9.96
C ALA A 26 -19.53 17.12 -10.69
N LEU A 27 -18.30 17.29 -11.19
CA LEU A 27 -17.51 16.21 -11.78
C LEU A 27 -16.87 15.35 -10.67
N HIS A 28 -17.13 14.05 -10.73
CA HIS A 28 -16.52 13.03 -9.88
C HIS A 28 -15.73 12.04 -10.73
N VAL A 29 -14.72 11.42 -10.11
CA VAL A 29 -13.94 10.34 -10.72
C VAL A 29 -13.80 9.20 -9.72
N GLY A 30 -14.33 8.02 -10.08
CA GLY A 30 -14.50 6.91 -9.16
C GLY A 30 -15.67 7.12 -8.19
N PRO A 31 -15.86 6.22 -7.20
CA PRO A 31 -15.07 5.01 -6.97
C PRO A 31 -15.36 3.87 -7.96
N GLN A 32 -16.38 4.02 -8.81
CA GLN A 32 -16.70 3.04 -9.85
C GLN A 32 -15.54 2.91 -10.84
N SER A 33 -15.29 1.69 -11.31
CA SER A 33 -14.26 1.39 -12.28
C SER A 33 -14.82 0.60 -13.46
N ALA A 34 -14.34 0.91 -14.66
CA ALA A 34 -14.60 0.15 -15.88
C ALA A 34 -13.80 -1.17 -15.93
N GLY A 35 -12.87 -1.38 -14.99
CA GLY A 35 -12.00 -2.55 -14.97
C GLY A 35 -11.14 -2.67 -16.23
N ALA A 36 -10.79 -3.90 -16.59
CA ALA A 36 -10.11 -4.21 -17.84
C ALA A 36 -11.09 -4.55 -18.99
N VAL A 37 -12.23 -5.17 -18.66
CA VAL A 37 -13.31 -5.52 -19.58
C VAL A 37 -14.63 -5.13 -18.92
N PRO A 38 -15.47 -4.26 -19.54
CA PRO A 38 -15.31 -3.71 -20.89
C PRO A 38 -14.23 -2.62 -21.02
N GLY A 39 -13.70 -2.14 -19.88
CA GLY A 39 -12.56 -1.22 -19.83
C GLY A 39 -12.88 0.23 -20.22
N PRO A 40 -11.85 1.09 -20.24
CA PRO A 40 -11.90 2.43 -20.83
C PRO A 40 -12.55 2.47 -22.22
N THR A 41 -13.15 3.60 -22.56
CA THR A 41 -13.84 3.76 -23.85
C THR A 41 -12.85 3.62 -25.02
N CYS A 42 -11.61 4.10 -24.84
CA CYS A 42 -10.50 4.00 -25.78
C CYS A 42 -10.02 2.57 -26.06
N TYR A 43 -10.42 1.59 -25.26
CA TYR A 43 -10.07 0.18 -25.49
C TYR A 43 -10.90 -0.45 -26.61
N ALA A 44 -12.00 0.20 -27.02
CA ALA A 44 -12.93 -0.30 -28.05
C ALA A 44 -13.50 -1.71 -27.76
N GLN A 45 -13.61 -2.10 -26.48
CA GLN A 45 -14.12 -3.40 -26.01
C GLN A 45 -15.55 -3.33 -25.44
N GLY A 46 -16.31 -2.28 -25.81
CA GLY A 46 -17.69 -2.07 -25.37
C GLY A 46 -17.84 -1.17 -24.14
N GLY A 47 -16.75 -0.55 -23.66
CA GLY A 47 -16.80 0.47 -22.61
C GLY A 47 -17.48 1.74 -23.14
N THR A 48 -18.39 2.33 -22.35
CA THR A 48 -19.16 3.52 -22.77
C THR A 48 -19.00 4.72 -21.84
N GLU A 49 -18.41 4.52 -20.67
CA GLU A 49 -18.21 5.60 -19.69
C GLU A 49 -16.76 6.08 -19.78
N PRO A 50 -16.53 7.41 -19.80
CA PRO A 50 -15.18 7.95 -19.86
C PRO A 50 -14.42 7.64 -18.58
N THR A 51 -13.14 7.36 -18.71
CA THR A 51 -12.25 6.98 -17.61
C THR A 51 -11.02 7.88 -17.53
N VAL A 52 -10.22 7.68 -16.48
CA VAL A 52 -8.91 8.33 -16.33
C VAL A 52 -7.99 7.98 -17.51
N THR A 53 -7.98 6.73 -17.98
CA THR A 53 -7.18 6.33 -19.15
C THR A 53 -7.63 7.05 -20.42
N ASP A 54 -8.93 7.29 -20.60
CA ASP A 54 -9.44 8.07 -21.74
C ASP A 54 -8.91 9.52 -21.70
N ALA A 55 -8.91 10.14 -20.51
CA ALA A 55 -8.40 11.49 -20.32
C ALA A 55 -6.87 11.55 -20.50
N LEU A 56 -6.12 10.57 -19.99
CA LEU A 56 -4.67 10.46 -20.18
C LEU A 56 -4.30 10.32 -21.66
N LEU A 57 -5.06 9.51 -22.41
CA LEU A 57 -4.89 9.39 -23.86
C LEU A 57 -5.15 10.72 -24.57
N CYS A 58 -6.30 11.35 -24.27
CA CYS A 58 -6.70 12.59 -24.92
C CYS A 58 -5.78 13.78 -24.64
N THR A 59 -5.11 13.78 -23.50
CA THR A 59 -4.14 14.82 -23.09
C THR A 59 -2.71 14.51 -23.52
N GLY A 60 -2.47 13.37 -24.17
CA GLY A 60 -1.17 13.00 -24.74
C GLY A 60 -0.20 12.33 -23.76
N TYR A 61 -0.66 11.86 -22.60
CA TYR A 61 0.18 11.10 -21.67
C TYR A 61 0.42 9.66 -22.13
N ILE A 62 -0.47 9.13 -22.97
CA ILE A 62 -0.40 7.77 -23.50
C ILE A 62 -0.27 7.83 -25.02
N ASP A 63 0.69 7.08 -25.58
CA ASP A 63 0.78 6.88 -27.02
C ASP A 63 -0.29 5.88 -27.49
N PRO A 64 -1.25 6.28 -28.36
CA PRO A 64 -2.29 5.39 -28.85
C PRO A 64 -1.76 4.19 -29.64
N GLY A 65 -0.57 4.29 -30.26
CA GLY A 65 0.02 3.25 -31.10
C GLY A 65 0.93 2.29 -30.34
N TYR A 66 1.25 2.57 -29.07
CA TYR A 66 2.25 1.81 -28.32
C TYR A 66 1.75 1.32 -26.95
N PHE A 67 0.45 1.38 -26.70
CA PHE A 67 -0.13 0.83 -25.49
C PHE A 67 0.06 -0.70 -25.40
N LEU A 68 0.43 -1.20 -24.22
CA LEU A 68 0.88 -2.58 -24.00
C LEU A 68 1.97 -3.04 -25.00
N GLY A 69 2.93 -2.16 -25.30
CA GLY A 69 4.00 -2.46 -26.25
C GLY A 69 3.54 -2.52 -27.71
N GLY A 70 2.37 -1.94 -28.02
CA GLY A 70 1.77 -1.94 -29.35
C GLY A 70 0.82 -3.11 -29.62
N GLU A 71 0.62 -4.01 -28.65
CA GLU A 71 -0.33 -5.13 -28.79
C GLU A 71 -1.78 -4.68 -28.78
N MET A 72 -2.06 -3.49 -28.22
CA MET A 72 -3.40 -2.96 -28.10
C MET A 72 -3.48 -1.52 -28.62
N PRO A 73 -3.93 -1.30 -29.86
CA PRO A 73 -4.15 0.05 -30.37
C PRO A 73 -5.30 0.72 -29.61
N LEU A 74 -5.14 1.99 -29.26
CA LEU A 74 -6.17 2.77 -28.58
C LEU A 74 -6.92 3.67 -29.54
N ASP A 75 -8.24 3.72 -29.39
CA ASP A 75 -9.10 4.60 -30.17
C ASP A 75 -9.27 5.95 -29.47
N THR A 76 -8.52 6.94 -29.95
CA THR A 76 -8.59 8.31 -29.43
C THR A 76 -9.94 8.96 -29.75
N SER A 77 -10.57 8.61 -30.87
CA SER A 77 -11.85 9.21 -31.28
C SER A 77 -13.00 8.77 -30.37
N LEU A 78 -12.98 7.51 -29.93
CA LEU A 78 -13.92 6.98 -28.95
C LEU A 78 -13.73 7.64 -27.58
N ALA A 79 -12.49 7.79 -27.12
CA ALA A 79 -12.17 8.50 -25.88
C ALA A 79 -12.68 9.96 -25.91
N GLN A 80 -12.40 10.68 -27.01
CA GLN A 80 -12.84 12.05 -27.22
C GLN A 80 -14.36 12.17 -27.21
N SER A 81 -15.05 11.25 -27.89
CA SER A 81 -16.52 11.25 -27.97
C SER A 81 -17.17 10.96 -26.61
N GLY A 82 -16.61 10.03 -25.85
CA GLY A 82 -17.05 9.72 -24.48
C GLY A 82 -16.92 10.93 -23.55
N ILE A 83 -15.74 11.56 -23.51
CA ILE A 83 -15.50 12.75 -22.67
C ILE A 83 -16.38 13.93 -23.10
N LYS A 84 -16.56 14.17 -24.41
CA LYS A 84 -17.42 15.25 -24.91
C LYS A 84 -18.86 15.07 -24.45
N SER A 85 -19.45 13.92 -24.73
CA SER A 85 -20.87 13.66 -24.47
C SER A 85 -21.19 13.53 -22.97
N LYS A 86 -20.31 12.94 -22.17
CA LYS A 86 -20.60 12.61 -20.77
C LYS A 86 -20.06 13.64 -19.76
N VAL A 87 -19.08 14.46 -20.14
CA VAL A 87 -18.45 15.44 -19.24
C VAL A 87 -18.57 16.86 -19.79
N CYS A 88 -18.17 17.10 -21.04
CA CYS A 88 -18.10 18.46 -21.58
C CYS A 88 -19.48 19.06 -21.83
N GLU A 89 -20.39 18.31 -22.46
CA GLU A 89 -21.76 18.75 -22.77
C GLU A 89 -22.58 19.04 -21.49
N PRO A 90 -22.62 18.15 -20.47
CA PRO A 90 -23.34 18.43 -19.24
C PRO A 90 -22.82 19.64 -18.47
N LEU A 91 -21.49 19.85 -18.46
CA LEU A 91 -20.85 20.95 -17.74
C LEU A 91 -20.69 22.23 -18.58
N LYS A 92 -21.05 22.19 -19.87
CA LYS A 92 -20.93 23.31 -20.83
C LYS A 92 -19.52 23.88 -20.90
N MET A 93 -18.52 23.00 -21.00
CA MET A 93 -17.11 23.37 -21.13
C MET A 93 -16.51 22.85 -22.44
N ASP A 94 -15.37 23.42 -22.83
CA ASP A 94 -14.58 22.89 -23.93
C ASP A 94 -13.96 21.53 -23.60
N PHE A 95 -13.47 20.86 -24.65
CA PHE A 95 -12.97 19.49 -24.56
C PHE A 95 -11.71 19.41 -23.70
N GLU A 96 -10.79 20.35 -23.87
CA GLU A 96 -9.52 20.43 -23.17
C GLU A 96 -9.75 20.60 -21.66
N SER A 97 -10.71 21.43 -21.28
CA SER A 97 -11.17 21.63 -19.90
C SER A 97 -11.80 20.36 -19.33
N GLY A 98 -12.63 19.65 -20.10
CA GLY A 98 -13.24 18.39 -19.66
C GLY A 98 -12.20 17.29 -19.43
N ALA A 99 -11.30 17.07 -20.40
CA ALA A 99 -10.27 16.05 -20.31
C ALA A 99 -9.27 16.35 -19.18
N SER A 100 -8.76 17.58 -19.10
CA SER A 100 -7.86 17.98 -18.01
C SER A 100 -8.56 18.01 -16.64
N GLY A 101 -9.86 18.32 -16.60
CA GLY A 101 -10.68 18.29 -15.40
C GLY A 101 -10.75 16.91 -14.76
N ILE A 102 -10.91 15.85 -15.57
CA ILE A 102 -10.90 14.46 -15.09
C ILE A 102 -9.56 14.14 -14.40
N LEU A 103 -8.43 14.55 -14.99
CA LEU A 103 -7.11 14.33 -14.40
C LEU A 103 -6.91 15.14 -13.12
N LYS A 104 -7.37 16.39 -13.07
CA LYS A 104 -7.30 17.23 -11.86
C LYS A 104 -8.11 16.66 -10.70
N VAL A 105 -9.33 16.19 -10.96
CA VAL A 105 -10.14 15.51 -9.93
C VAL A 105 -9.45 14.24 -9.45
N THR A 106 -8.88 13.46 -10.38
CA THR A 106 -8.11 12.25 -10.05
C THR A 106 -6.92 12.57 -9.15
N LEU A 107 -6.13 13.58 -9.51
CA LEU A 107 -4.97 14.05 -8.74
C LEU A 107 -5.37 14.54 -7.34
N SER A 108 -6.46 15.31 -7.25
CA SER A 108 -7.02 15.79 -5.98
C SER A 108 -7.43 14.63 -5.08
N ASN A 109 -8.10 13.61 -5.63
CA ASN A 109 -8.48 12.42 -4.87
C ASN A 109 -7.25 11.63 -4.38
N MET A 110 -6.24 11.47 -5.23
CA MET A 110 -4.99 10.78 -4.87
C MET A 110 -4.22 11.53 -3.77
N SER A 111 -4.03 12.85 -3.92
CA SER A 111 -3.31 13.68 -2.96
C SER A 111 -4.04 13.76 -1.61
N ALA A 112 -5.37 13.95 -1.61
CA ALA A 112 -6.18 13.92 -0.40
C ALA A 112 -6.03 12.60 0.36
N SER A 113 -6.02 11.48 -0.38
CA SER A 113 -5.89 10.16 0.24
C SER A 113 -4.50 9.92 0.81
N ILE A 114 -3.43 10.32 0.11
CA ILE A 114 -2.06 10.22 0.63
C ILE A 114 -1.94 11.07 1.91
N ARG A 115 -2.45 12.31 1.89
CA ARG A 115 -2.42 13.20 3.05
C ARG A 115 -3.20 12.63 4.23
N GLU A 116 -4.40 12.09 3.99
CA GLU A 116 -5.21 11.47 5.04
C GLU A 116 -4.46 10.30 5.70
N LEU A 117 -3.83 9.45 4.88
CA LEU A 117 -3.08 8.29 5.38
C LEU A 117 -1.84 8.70 6.17
N SER A 118 -1.04 9.64 5.66
CA SER A 118 0.15 10.13 6.38
C SER A 118 -0.22 10.80 7.70
N VAL A 119 -1.24 11.67 7.72
CA VAL A 119 -1.65 12.38 8.94
C VAL A 119 -2.20 11.42 10.01
N LYS A 120 -2.89 10.34 9.62
CA LYS A 120 -3.37 9.32 10.57
C LYS A 120 -2.22 8.61 11.30
N GLU A 121 -1.09 8.44 10.62
CA GLU A 121 0.12 7.86 11.22
C GLU A 121 1.01 8.91 11.91
N GLY A 122 0.64 10.19 11.85
CA GLY A 122 1.42 11.30 12.42
C GLY A 122 2.58 11.77 11.54
N ASP A 123 2.62 11.33 10.28
CA ASP A 123 3.67 11.62 9.31
C ASP A 123 3.34 12.83 8.42
N ASP A 124 4.35 13.65 8.11
CA ASP A 124 4.27 14.71 7.11
C ASP A 124 4.78 14.19 5.75
N PRO A 125 3.96 14.16 4.68
CA PRO A 125 4.40 13.69 3.35
C PRO A 125 5.68 14.36 2.83
N ARG A 126 5.96 15.59 3.25
CA ARG A 126 7.13 16.37 2.81
C ARG A 126 8.46 15.79 3.28
N ASP A 127 8.43 14.91 4.29
CA ASP A 127 9.62 14.21 4.79
C ASP A 127 9.94 12.93 3.99
N PHE A 128 9.12 12.58 2.97
CA PHE A 128 9.22 11.32 2.25
C PHE A 128 9.40 11.49 0.74
N SER A 129 9.97 10.48 0.09
CA SER A 129 9.94 10.38 -1.38
C SER A 129 8.81 9.46 -1.83
N LEU A 130 8.14 9.82 -2.94
CA LEU A 130 7.02 9.06 -3.47
C LEU A 130 7.51 7.90 -4.35
N LEU A 131 7.25 6.66 -3.95
CA LEU A 131 7.53 5.50 -4.81
C LEU A 131 6.38 5.27 -5.80
N CYS A 132 6.58 5.61 -7.06
CA CYS A 132 5.58 5.49 -8.12
C CYS A 132 5.77 4.18 -8.91
N TYR A 133 4.90 3.20 -8.66
CA TYR A 133 4.89 1.92 -9.39
C TYR A 133 3.48 1.55 -9.87
N GLY A 134 3.34 0.40 -10.51
CA GLY A 134 2.16 0.01 -11.27
C GLY A 134 2.13 0.65 -12.66
N GLY A 135 1.14 0.29 -13.46
CA GLY A 135 1.02 0.80 -14.83
C GLY A 135 0.67 2.29 -14.90
N GLY A 136 -0.10 2.80 -13.93
CA GLY A 136 -0.55 4.20 -13.89
C GLY A 136 0.21 5.11 -12.92
N GLY A 137 0.94 4.56 -11.94
CA GLY A 137 1.60 5.37 -10.91
C GLY A 137 2.57 6.42 -11.46
N PRO A 138 3.50 6.06 -12.35
CA PRO A 138 4.44 7.01 -12.95
C PRO A 138 3.77 8.16 -13.71
N LEU A 139 2.54 7.97 -14.23
CA LEU A 139 1.84 9.01 -15.00
C LEU A 139 1.40 10.20 -14.12
N PHE A 140 1.23 9.98 -12.82
CA PHE A 140 0.84 11.02 -11.86
C PHE A 140 2.00 11.46 -10.95
N GLY A 141 3.14 10.78 -10.99
CA GLY A 141 4.22 10.96 -10.02
C GLY A 141 4.70 12.41 -9.90
N ALA A 142 4.97 13.07 -11.02
CA ALA A 142 5.39 14.47 -11.03
C ALA A 142 4.33 15.42 -10.43
N ALA A 143 3.08 15.26 -10.85
CA ALA A 143 1.98 16.09 -10.36
C ALA A 143 1.70 15.86 -8.86
N LEU A 144 1.87 14.61 -8.39
CA LEU A 144 1.67 14.27 -6.97
C LEU A 144 2.76 14.85 -6.08
N ILE A 145 4.03 14.81 -6.48
CA ILE A 145 5.09 15.41 -5.68
C ILE A 145 4.96 16.93 -5.59
N ASP A 146 4.50 17.58 -6.66
CA ASP A 146 4.22 19.01 -6.65
C ASP A 146 3.04 19.35 -5.72
N GLU A 147 1.92 18.61 -5.83
CA GLU A 147 0.71 18.83 -5.02
C GLU A 147 0.92 18.55 -3.51
N LEU A 148 1.78 17.58 -3.19
CA LEU A 148 2.08 17.16 -1.82
C LEU A 148 3.36 17.79 -1.26
N GLU A 149 4.04 18.64 -2.03
CA GLU A 149 5.32 19.26 -1.69
C GLU A 149 6.40 18.22 -1.31
N MET A 150 6.38 17.05 -1.95
CA MET A 150 7.34 15.98 -1.67
C MET A 150 8.66 16.24 -2.41
N PRO A 151 9.82 15.96 -1.80
CA PRO A 151 11.13 16.26 -2.37
C PRO A 151 11.47 15.50 -3.66
N SER A 152 10.95 14.28 -3.83
CA SER A 152 11.23 13.48 -5.03
C SER A 152 10.24 12.34 -5.26
N ALA A 153 10.19 11.88 -6.51
CA ALA A 153 9.54 10.62 -6.90
C ALA A 153 10.59 9.58 -7.34
N ILE A 154 10.41 8.34 -6.90
CA ILE A 154 11.22 7.19 -7.30
C ILE A 154 10.36 6.32 -8.22
N ILE A 155 10.80 6.15 -9.47
CA ILE A 155 10.15 5.28 -10.46
C ILE A 155 11.07 4.07 -10.72
N PRO A 156 10.67 2.85 -10.33
CA PRO A 156 11.43 1.65 -10.66
C PRO A 156 11.54 1.41 -12.18
N VAL A 157 12.57 0.70 -12.64
CA VAL A 157 12.81 0.42 -14.07
C VAL A 157 11.62 -0.29 -14.73
N ALA A 158 10.96 -1.20 -14.02
CA ALA A 158 9.79 -1.93 -14.49
C ALA A 158 8.60 -1.65 -13.55
N PRO A 159 8.05 -0.42 -13.57
CA PRO A 159 7.09 0.01 -12.54
C PRO A 159 5.81 -0.83 -12.60
N ALA A 160 5.32 -1.16 -13.79
CA ALA A 160 4.14 -2.01 -14.00
C ALA A 160 4.26 -3.41 -13.37
N ASN A 161 5.49 -3.96 -13.29
CA ASN A 161 5.76 -5.31 -12.79
C ASN A 161 6.40 -5.30 -11.39
N PHE A 162 6.43 -4.16 -10.71
CA PHE A 162 7.20 -3.99 -9.49
C PHE A 162 6.75 -4.94 -8.36
N SER A 163 5.44 -5.17 -8.22
CA SER A 163 4.91 -6.12 -7.23
C SER A 163 5.35 -7.56 -7.51
N ALA A 164 5.32 -7.99 -8.77
CA ALA A 164 5.80 -9.32 -9.18
C ALA A 164 7.31 -9.45 -8.95
N TRP A 165 8.08 -8.40 -9.24
CA TRP A 165 9.50 -8.35 -8.93
C TRP A 165 9.76 -8.46 -7.42
N GLY A 166 8.97 -7.77 -6.60
CA GLY A 166 9.02 -7.88 -5.13
C GLY A 166 8.82 -9.31 -4.65
N MET A 167 7.84 -10.04 -5.21
CA MET A 167 7.60 -11.46 -4.90
C MET A 167 8.80 -12.36 -5.20
N LEU A 168 9.64 -12.03 -6.20
CA LEU A 168 10.86 -12.79 -6.50
C LEU A 168 12.01 -12.49 -5.53
N LYS A 169 11.88 -11.46 -4.69
CA LYS A 169 12.92 -10.99 -3.76
C LYS A 169 12.61 -11.31 -2.30
N VAL A 170 11.44 -11.87 -2.00
CA VAL A 170 11.07 -12.19 -0.61
C VAL A 170 11.83 -13.42 -0.11
N ASN A 171 12.17 -13.40 1.18
CA ASN A 171 12.61 -14.60 1.87
C ASN A 171 11.39 -15.43 2.29
N LEU A 172 11.54 -16.76 2.29
CA LEU A 172 10.55 -17.64 2.91
C LEU A 172 10.56 -17.40 4.43
N ARG A 173 9.42 -17.03 4.98
CA ARG A 173 9.25 -16.68 6.40
C ARG A 173 8.01 -17.37 6.94
N TYR A 174 8.14 -17.93 8.14
CA TYR A 174 7.03 -18.48 8.92
C TYR A 174 7.00 -17.78 10.28
N ASP A 175 5.85 -17.21 10.63
CA ASP A 175 5.61 -16.61 11.93
C ASP A 175 4.83 -17.61 12.80
N LEU A 176 5.51 -18.21 13.77
CA LEU A 176 4.91 -19.11 14.75
C LEU A 176 4.73 -18.38 16.07
N ALA A 177 3.52 -18.47 16.65
CA ALA A 177 3.17 -17.76 17.87
C ALA A 177 2.46 -18.67 18.86
N GLN A 178 2.75 -18.48 20.15
CA GLN A 178 2.10 -19.19 21.25
C GLN A 178 1.76 -18.22 22.37
N THR A 179 0.52 -18.30 22.88
CA THR A 179 0.10 -17.51 24.03
C THR A 179 0.66 -18.08 25.32
N LEU A 180 1.36 -17.24 26.10
CA LEU A 180 1.76 -17.56 27.47
C LEU A 180 0.69 -17.07 28.45
N LEU A 181 0.27 -17.96 29.37
CA LEU A 181 -0.79 -17.66 30.34
C LEU A 181 -0.30 -16.87 31.56
N THR A 182 1.01 -16.67 31.70
CA THR A 182 1.59 -15.89 32.80
C THR A 182 1.19 -14.42 32.69
N ARG A 183 0.57 -13.88 33.75
CA ARG A 183 -0.09 -12.56 33.69
C ARG A 183 0.87 -11.37 33.78
N ARG A 184 2.12 -11.56 34.24
CA ARG A 184 3.09 -10.48 34.48
C ARG A 184 4.51 -10.89 34.13
N LEU A 185 5.24 -10.00 33.46
CA LEU A 185 6.65 -10.21 33.11
C LEU A 185 7.53 -10.48 34.35
N GLY A 186 7.27 -9.77 35.45
CA GLY A 186 7.98 -9.94 36.71
C GLY A 186 7.82 -11.32 37.36
N GLU A 187 6.74 -12.04 37.05
CA GLU A 187 6.41 -13.37 37.57
C GLU A 187 6.72 -14.48 36.57
N SER A 188 7.25 -14.14 35.38
CA SER A 188 7.51 -15.11 34.32
C SER A 188 8.67 -16.04 34.68
N ASP A 189 8.57 -17.34 34.37
CA ASP A 189 9.71 -18.25 34.40
C ASP A 189 10.50 -18.11 33.09
N LEU A 190 11.73 -17.60 33.20
CA LEU A 190 12.60 -17.41 32.04
C LEU A 190 13.06 -18.74 31.44
N ASN A 191 13.12 -19.82 32.22
CA ASN A 191 13.42 -21.15 31.70
C ASN A 191 12.24 -21.68 30.88
N GLU A 192 11.01 -21.51 31.36
CA GLU A 192 9.81 -21.83 30.58
C GLU A 192 9.80 -21.02 29.27
N LEU A 193 10.09 -19.72 29.33
CA LEU A 193 10.13 -18.87 28.15
C LEU A 193 11.18 -19.34 27.13
N ASN A 194 12.39 -19.68 27.57
CA ASN A 194 13.43 -20.25 26.72
C ASN A 194 13.00 -21.58 26.08
N ASN A 195 12.39 -22.47 26.86
CA ASN A 195 11.92 -23.77 26.37
C ASN A 195 10.86 -23.59 25.28
N ARG A 196 9.88 -22.69 25.50
CA ARG A 196 8.80 -22.38 24.54
C ARG A 196 9.35 -21.81 23.24
N PHE A 197 10.28 -20.85 23.30
CA PHE A 197 10.96 -20.39 22.10
C PHE A 197 11.75 -21.50 21.42
N GLY A 198 12.41 -22.38 22.18
CA GLY A 198 13.11 -23.54 21.63
C GLY A 198 12.19 -24.49 20.86
N GLU A 199 10.99 -24.75 21.37
CA GLU A 199 9.95 -25.54 20.70
C GLU A 199 9.52 -24.89 19.38
N LEU A 200 9.16 -23.60 19.39
CA LEU A 200 8.74 -22.86 18.20
C LEU A 200 9.86 -22.76 17.15
N ILE A 201 11.09 -22.49 17.58
CA ILE A 201 12.25 -22.43 16.67
C ILE A 201 12.48 -23.80 16.04
N LYS A 202 12.41 -24.88 16.81
CA LYS A 202 12.59 -26.24 16.28
C LYS A 202 11.50 -26.58 15.24
N GLU A 203 10.26 -26.21 15.51
CA GLU A 203 9.14 -26.37 14.57
C GLU A 203 9.39 -25.59 13.27
N GLY A 204 9.67 -24.29 13.36
CA GLY A 204 9.94 -23.45 12.18
C GLY A 204 11.15 -23.91 11.38
N MET A 205 12.21 -24.36 12.04
CA MET A 205 13.40 -24.91 11.39
C MET A 205 13.14 -26.23 10.67
N ASN A 206 12.18 -27.04 11.16
CA ASN A 206 11.73 -28.26 10.49
C ASN A 206 10.89 -27.93 9.25
N ILE A 207 9.98 -26.95 9.34
CA ILE A 207 9.20 -26.49 8.17
C ILE A 207 10.15 -26.03 7.06
N LEU A 208 11.11 -25.15 7.37
CA LEU A 208 12.12 -24.69 6.41
C LEU A 208 13.01 -25.84 5.86
N LYS A 209 13.18 -26.92 6.64
CA LYS A 209 13.89 -28.12 6.18
C LYS A 209 13.08 -28.90 5.15
N GLU A 210 11.80 -29.08 5.41
CA GLU A 210 10.88 -29.80 4.52
C GLU A 210 10.69 -29.06 3.19
N GLU A 211 10.72 -27.72 3.22
CA GLU A 211 10.74 -26.83 2.05
C GLU A 211 12.12 -26.76 1.34
N GLY A 212 13.12 -27.52 1.80
CA GLY A 212 14.41 -27.66 1.12
C GLY A 212 15.39 -26.49 1.29
N ILE A 213 15.17 -25.59 2.24
CA ILE A 213 16.07 -24.44 2.49
C ILE A 213 17.36 -24.94 3.17
N PRO A 214 18.59 -24.60 2.73
CA PRO A 214 19.83 -25.03 3.38
C PRO A 214 19.98 -24.48 4.82
N ALA A 215 20.62 -25.23 5.72
CA ALA A 215 20.70 -24.89 7.15
C ALA A 215 21.39 -23.53 7.41
N GLU A 216 22.42 -23.22 6.64
CA GLU A 216 23.18 -21.97 6.69
C GLU A 216 22.38 -20.75 6.20
N LYS A 217 21.23 -20.95 5.55
CA LYS A 217 20.31 -19.89 5.11
C LYS A 217 19.08 -19.74 6.00
N ARG A 218 18.98 -20.51 7.08
CA ARG A 218 17.87 -20.42 8.03
C ARG A 218 18.26 -19.54 9.21
N ALA A 219 17.37 -18.64 9.59
CA ALA A 219 17.53 -17.78 10.75
C ALA A 219 16.24 -17.79 11.57
N SER A 220 16.36 -17.55 12.88
CA SER A 220 15.22 -17.33 13.76
C SER A 220 15.33 -16.00 14.46
N PHE A 221 14.18 -15.36 14.64
CA PHE A 221 14.01 -14.13 15.39
C PHE A 221 12.94 -14.38 16.44
N LYS A 222 13.11 -13.79 17.63
CA LYS A 222 12.19 -13.94 18.75
C LYS A 222 11.59 -12.58 19.07
N SER A 223 10.34 -12.57 19.48
CA SER A 223 9.65 -11.38 19.97
C SER A 223 8.59 -11.75 21.01
N LEU A 224 8.19 -10.79 21.82
CA LEU A 224 7.08 -10.90 22.76
C LEU A 224 6.05 -9.81 22.51
N ASP A 225 4.78 -10.19 22.41
CA ASP A 225 3.68 -9.23 22.44
C ASP A 225 3.34 -8.90 23.90
N LEU A 226 3.59 -7.65 24.31
CA LEU A 226 3.45 -7.19 25.69
C LEU A 226 2.49 -6.01 25.80
N ARG A 227 1.87 -5.83 26.97
CA ARG A 227 0.98 -4.71 27.28
C ARG A 227 0.95 -4.42 28.77
N TYR A 228 0.56 -3.19 29.15
CA TYR A 228 0.30 -2.90 30.56
C TYR A 228 -0.97 -3.63 31.04
N PRO A 229 -1.05 -3.97 32.34
CA PRO A 229 -2.25 -4.56 32.91
C PRO A 229 -3.50 -3.69 32.66
N GLY A 230 -4.58 -4.33 32.19
CA GLY A 230 -5.85 -3.66 31.90
C GLY A 230 -5.97 -3.11 30.47
N GLN A 231 -4.90 -3.15 29.66
CA GLN A 231 -4.95 -2.77 28.26
C GLN A 231 -5.41 -3.91 27.36
N GLU A 232 -6.01 -3.56 26.22
CA GLU A 232 -6.40 -4.53 25.18
C GLU A 232 -5.30 -4.67 24.12
N HIS A 233 -4.66 -3.58 23.71
CA HIS A 233 -3.61 -3.57 22.68
C HIS A 233 -2.24 -4.00 23.23
N THR A 234 -1.48 -4.72 22.40
CA THR A 234 -0.10 -5.13 22.66
C THR A 234 0.87 -4.41 21.74
N VAL A 235 2.12 -4.29 22.18
CA VAL A 235 3.27 -3.93 21.34
C VAL A 235 4.20 -5.13 21.20
N ASN A 236 4.77 -5.32 20.02
CA ASN A 236 5.71 -6.40 19.73
C ASN A 236 7.14 -5.96 20.12
N VAL A 237 7.75 -6.67 21.06
CA VAL A 237 9.08 -6.39 21.60
C VAL A 237 10.07 -7.42 21.05
N PRO A 238 11.01 -7.06 20.17
CA PRO A 238 12.00 -7.98 19.65
C PRO A 238 12.97 -8.41 20.76
N LEU A 239 13.41 -9.67 20.72
CA LEU A 239 14.38 -10.25 21.64
C LEU A 239 15.64 -10.67 20.88
N ASP A 240 16.54 -9.73 20.65
CA ASP A 240 17.84 -9.92 19.99
C ASP A 240 18.97 -10.33 20.95
N PHE A 241 18.63 -10.56 22.23
CA PHE A 241 19.53 -11.04 23.27
C PHE A 241 19.18 -12.44 23.80
N ALA A 242 20.12 -13.04 24.51
CA ALA A 242 19.90 -14.28 25.26
C ALA A 242 19.01 -14.02 26.47
N ILE A 243 18.02 -14.88 26.72
CA ILE A 243 17.09 -14.73 27.84
C ILE A 243 17.73 -15.34 29.10
N ASP A 244 18.19 -14.46 29.98
CA ASP A 244 18.90 -14.73 31.23
C ASP A 244 18.32 -13.93 32.41
N GLY A 245 18.93 -14.03 33.60
CA GLY A 245 18.42 -13.39 34.82
C GLY A 245 18.13 -11.88 34.73
N ASN A 246 18.85 -11.14 33.87
CA ASN A 246 18.70 -9.69 33.69
C ASN A 246 17.73 -9.32 32.55
N SER A 247 17.17 -10.32 31.88
CA SER A 247 16.37 -10.10 30.68
C SER A 247 15.03 -9.43 30.94
N ARG A 248 14.45 -9.57 32.14
CA ARG A 248 13.17 -8.91 32.47
C ARG A 248 13.29 -7.39 32.38
N ASP A 249 14.36 -6.83 32.94
CA ASP A 249 14.59 -5.38 32.93
C ASP A 249 14.86 -4.88 31.50
N LYS A 250 15.65 -5.62 30.72
CA LYS A 250 15.90 -5.31 29.30
C LYS A 250 14.62 -5.37 28.46
N ILE A 251 13.80 -6.40 28.65
CA ILE A 251 12.51 -6.54 27.97
C ILE A 251 11.60 -5.36 28.32
N TYR A 252 11.55 -4.98 29.60
CA TYR A 252 10.75 -3.83 30.04
C TYR A 252 11.28 -2.51 29.47
N GLU A 253 12.59 -2.32 29.41
CA GLU A 253 13.20 -1.12 28.82
C GLU A 253 12.84 -0.99 27.33
N GLU A 254 13.00 -2.07 26.55
CA GLU A 254 12.65 -2.08 25.13
C GLU A 254 11.13 -1.94 24.91
N PHE A 255 10.33 -2.59 25.75
CA PHE A 255 8.87 -2.39 25.78
C PHE A 255 8.52 -0.92 25.99
N SER A 256 9.10 -0.26 26.99
CA SER A 256 8.83 1.15 27.31
C SER A 256 9.21 2.07 26.16
N LYS A 257 10.37 1.88 25.51
CA LYS A 257 10.78 2.66 24.34
C LYS A 257 9.80 2.50 23.17
N ILE A 258 9.41 1.28 22.85
CA ILE A 258 8.48 0.99 21.76
C ILE A 258 7.10 1.57 22.09
N TYR A 259 6.65 1.42 23.34
CA TYR A 259 5.38 1.92 23.82
C TYR A 259 5.32 3.45 23.75
N GLU A 260 6.36 4.15 24.21
CA GLU A 260 6.47 5.62 24.13
C GLU A 260 6.47 6.10 22.67
N ARG A 261 7.20 5.43 21.78
CA ARG A 261 7.19 5.77 20.35
C ARG A 261 5.80 5.59 19.72
N THR A 262 5.06 4.56 20.16
CA THR A 262 3.76 4.22 19.58
C THR A 262 2.63 5.09 20.12
N PHE A 263 2.66 5.46 21.41
CA PHE A 263 1.55 6.14 22.09
C PHE A 263 1.89 7.52 22.65
N GLY A 264 3.15 7.93 22.64
CA GLY A 264 3.63 9.24 23.12
C GLY A 264 3.80 9.35 24.65
N TYR A 265 3.65 8.25 25.40
CA TYR A 265 3.83 8.21 26.85
C TYR A 265 4.11 6.78 27.33
N THR A 266 4.52 6.62 28.59
CA THR A 266 4.64 5.33 29.32
C THR A 266 3.83 5.37 30.63
N LEU A 267 3.40 4.20 31.14
CA LEU A 267 2.58 4.06 32.36
C LEU A 267 3.38 3.58 33.57
#